data_AF-A0A5K1FMG8-F1
#
_entry.id   AF-A0A5K1FMG8-F1
#
_cell.length_a   1.000
_cell.length_b   1.000
_cell.length_c   1.000
_cell.angle_alpha   90.00
_cell.angle_beta   90.00
_cell.angle_gamma   90.00
#
_symmetry.space_group_name_H-M   'P 1'
#
loop_
_entity.id
_entity.type
_entity.pdbx_description
1 polymer ?
#
loop_
_entity_poly.entity_id
_entity_poly.type
_entity_poly.pdbx_seq_one_letter_code
_entity_poly.pdbx_strand_id
1 'polypeptide(L)'
;VLKMMIAVASHKSENRMSAPAVAACMAPLLLRPLLAGDCELEDAFDIGHGGSAQLMAAAAAANHAHAIIATLLDEYDGIFE
;
A
#
# COMPACT_ATOMS: atom_id res chain seq x y z
N VAL A 1 12.51 2.80 -4.43
CA VAL A 1 11.20 2.26 -4.88
C VAL A 1 10.26 3.37 -5.35
N LEU A 2 10.05 4.44 -4.58
CA LEU A 2 9.13 5.53 -4.95
C LEU A 2 9.45 6.19 -6.31
N LYS A 3 10.73 6.54 -6.58
CA LYS A 3 11.16 7.02 -7.92
C LYS A 3 10.83 6.05 -9.06
N MET A 4 10.90 4.74 -8.82
CA MET A 4 10.52 3.72 -9.82
C MET A 4 9.01 3.75 -10.07
N MET A 5 8.21 3.85 -9.01
CA MET A 5 6.75 3.97 -9.13
C MET A 5 6.34 5.23 -9.92
N ILE A 6 7.02 6.36 -9.70
CA ILE A 6 6.83 7.61 -10.46
C ILE A 6 7.17 7.41 -11.93
N ALA A 7 8.31 6.77 -12.24
CA ALA A 7 8.69 6.47 -13.61
C ALA A 7 7.67 5.55 -14.31
N VAL A 8 7.08 4.59 -13.61
CA VAL A 8 5.99 3.78 -14.16
C VAL A 8 4.77 4.66 -14.44
N ALA A 9 4.35 5.48 -13.47
CA ALA A 9 3.19 6.37 -13.62
C ALA A 9 3.37 7.43 -14.72
N SER A 10 4.60 7.89 -14.98
CA SER A 10 4.89 8.88 -16.03
C SER A 10 4.70 8.31 -17.45
N HIS A 11 4.83 7.00 -17.62
CA HIS A 11 4.63 6.30 -18.90
C HIS A 11 3.21 5.74 -19.05
N LYS A 12 2.20 6.33 -18.39
CA LYS A 12 0.80 5.85 -18.40
C LYS A 12 0.20 5.69 -19.81
N SER A 13 0.67 6.45 -20.79
CA SER A 13 0.21 6.32 -22.19
C SER A 13 0.59 4.98 -22.82
N GLU A 14 1.67 4.36 -22.35
CA GLU A 14 2.19 3.10 -22.88
C GLU A 14 1.76 1.92 -22.01
N ASN A 15 1.91 2.06 -20.68
CA ASN A 15 1.67 0.95 -19.75
C ASN A 15 0.27 0.97 -19.11
N ARG A 16 -0.52 2.04 -19.31
CA ARG A 16 -1.87 2.25 -18.75
C ARG A 16 -1.93 2.35 -17.22
N MET A 17 -0.79 2.49 -16.55
CA MET A 17 -0.69 2.59 -15.10
C MET A 17 -0.70 4.06 -14.67
N SER A 18 -1.84 4.55 -14.19
CA SER A 18 -1.92 5.85 -13.50
C SER A 18 -1.29 5.76 -12.11
N ALA A 19 -0.93 6.89 -11.48
CA ALA A 19 -0.42 6.89 -10.11
C ALA A 19 -1.34 6.15 -9.10
N PRO A 20 -2.68 6.31 -9.13
CA PRO A 20 -3.59 5.47 -8.33
C PRO A 20 -3.51 3.98 -8.68
N ALA A 21 -3.37 3.61 -9.95
CA ALA A 21 -3.22 2.21 -10.34
C ALA A 21 -1.91 1.61 -9.82
N VAL A 22 -0.81 2.37 -9.87
CA VAL A 22 0.48 1.97 -9.28
C VAL A 22 0.34 1.80 -7.76
N ALA A 23 -0.30 2.74 -7.07
CA ALA A 23 -0.55 2.65 -5.62
C ALA A 23 -1.38 1.42 -5.25
N ALA A 24 -2.45 1.12 -6.00
CA ALA A 24 -3.28 -0.06 -5.79
C ALA A 24 -2.52 -1.37 -5.97
N CYS A 25 -1.63 -1.47 -6.97
CA CYS A 25 -0.82 -2.67 -7.17
C CYS A 25 0.29 -2.85 -6.13
N MET A 26 0.72 -1.75 -5.50
CA MET A 26 1.82 -1.76 -4.53
C MET A 26 1.35 -1.93 -3.08
N ALA A 27 0.14 -1.46 -2.75
CA ALA A 27 -0.43 -1.58 -1.41
C ALA A 27 -0.42 -3.01 -0.84
N PRO A 28 -0.75 -4.08 -1.61
CA PRO A 28 -0.71 -5.45 -1.09
C PRO A 28 0.70 -5.92 -0.67
N LEU A 29 1.76 -5.34 -1.23
CA LEU A 29 3.14 -5.73 -0.92
C LEU A 29 3.56 -5.29 0.49
N LEU A 30 3.03 -4.14 0.95
CA LEU A 30 3.28 -3.62 2.29
C LEU A 30 2.58 -4.44 3.39
N LEU A 31 1.56 -5.19 3.02
CA LEU A 31 0.82 -6.07 3.95
C LEU A 31 1.41 -7.47 4.06
N ARG A 32 2.32 -7.87 3.16
CA ARG A 32 2.91 -9.22 3.19
C ARG A 32 3.49 -9.59 4.55
N PRO A 33 4.23 -8.72 5.26
CA PRO A 33 4.74 -9.04 6.60
C PRO A 33 3.63 -9.23 7.64
N LEU A 34 2.54 -8.45 7.55
CA LEU A 34 1.37 -8.56 8.43
C LEU A 34 0.64 -9.89 8.25
N LEU A 35 0.50 -10.35 7.00
CA LEU A 35 -0.13 -11.64 6.71
C LEU A 35 0.79 -12.83 6.99
N ALA A 36 2.11 -12.63 6.89
CA ALA A 36 3.11 -13.66 7.19
C ALA A 36 3.32 -13.89 8.70
N GLY A 37 2.85 -12.96 9.55
CA GLY A 37 3.09 -13.00 10.99
C GLY A 37 4.47 -12.49 11.40
N ASP A 38 5.20 -11.82 10.50
CA ASP A 38 6.56 -11.34 10.72
C ASP A 38 6.61 -9.96 11.43
N CYS A 39 5.45 -9.36 11.71
CA CYS A 39 5.33 -8.10 12.44
C CYS A 39 4.40 -8.29 13.64
N GLU A 40 4.98 -8.24 14.84
CA GLU A 40 4.23 -8.17 16.10
C GLU A 40 3.57 -6.78 16.18
N LEU A 41 2.27 -6.71 15.93
CA LEU A 41 1.48 -5.50 16.20
C LEU A 41 1.11 -5.51 17.67
N GLU A 42 1.95 -4.89 18.50
CA GLU A 42 1.89 -4.98 19.96
C GLU A 42 0.56 -4.53 20.61
N ASP A 43 -0.41 -3.91 19.91
CA ASP A 43 -1.68 -3.51 20.57
C ASP A 43 -2.94 -3.37 19.68
N ALA A 44 -2.91 -3.69 18.38
CA ALA A 44 -4.04 -3.34 17.49
C ALA A 44 -4.72 -4.51 16.76
N PHE A 45 -4.19 -5.73 16.85
CA PHE A 45 -4.72 -6.88 16.10
C PHE A 45 -4.91 -8.14 16.96
N ASP A 46 -5.35 -7.99 18.22
CA ASP A 46 -5.98 -9.09 18.96
C ASP A 46 -7.38 -9.37 18.37
N ILE A 47 -7.37 -9.86 17.13
CA ILE A 47 -8.57 -10.22 16.38
C ILE A 47 -8.79 -11.71 16.61
N GLY A 48 -9.54 -12.01 17.66
CA GLY A 48 -9.88 -13.37 18.05
C GLY A 48 -10.38 -14.22 16.89
N HIS A 49 -9.63 -15.28 16.58
CA HIS A 49 -9.95 -16.58 15.97
C HIS A 49 -11.03 -16.71 14.85
N GLY A 50 -11.48 -15.61 14.23
CA GLY A 50 -12.46 -15.59 13.15
C GLY A 50 -11.85 -15.06 11.86
N GLY A 51 -11.66 -15.93 10.85
CA GLY A 51 -10.98 -15.58 9.60
C GLY A 51 -11.59 -14.41 8.81
N SER A 52 -12.86 -14.05 9.04
CA SER A 52 -13.50 -12.88 8.42
C SER A 52 -13.01 -11.54 8.98
N ALA A 53 -12.71 -11.45 10.27
CA ALA A 53 -12.26 -10.22 10.90
C ALA A 53 -10.81 -9.89 10.50
N GLN A 54 -9.96 -10.91 10.35
CA GLN A 54 -8.60 -10.76 9.81
C GLN A 54 -8.62 -10.24 8.36
N LEU A 55 -9.52 -10.76 7.52
CA LEU A 55 -9.69 -10.30 6.13
C LEU A 55 -10.13 -8.84 6.06
N MET A 56 -11.09 -8.41 6.91
CA MET A 56 -11.51 -7.01 6.96
C MET A 56 -10.38 -6.08 7.40
N ALA A 57 -9.60 -6.48 8.40
CA ALA A 57 -8.51 -5.66 8.91
C ALA A 57 -7.35 -5.57 7.91
N ALA A 58 -7.03 -6.66 7.20
CA ALA A 58 -6.11 -6.63 6.07
C ALA A 58 -6.61 -5.72 4.93
N ALA A 59 -7.91 -5.72 4.64
CA ALA A 59 -8.48 -4.80 3.64
C ALA A 59 -8.39 -3.33 4.08
N ALA A 60 -8.64 -3.03 5.36
CA ALA A 60 -8.46 -1.69 5.91
C ALA A 60 -7.00 -1.24 5.81
N ALA A 61 -6.06 -2.10 6.21
CA ALA A 61 -4.63 -1.82 6.07
C ALA A 61 -4.22 -1.65 4.60
N ALA A 62 -4.83 -2.37 3.65
CA ALA A 62 -4.56 -2.21 2.21
C ALA A 62 -5.01 -0.84 1.72
N ASN A 63 -6.18 -0.39 2.17
CA ASN A 63 -6.71 0.93 1.83
C ASN A 63 -5.83 2.04 2.41
N HIS A 64 -5.36 1.88 3.64
CA HIS A 64 -4.40 2.81 4.25
C HIS A 64 -3.07 2.83 3.49
N ALA A 65 -2.52 1.67 3.16
CA ALA A 65 -1.30 1.54 2.36
C ALA A 65 -1.44 2.19 0.98
N HIS A 66 -2.59 2.00 0.31
CA HIS A 66 -2.89 2.68 -0.95
C HIS A 66 -2.87 4.19 -0.79
N ALA A 67 -3.58 4.73 0.22
CA ALA A 67 -3.64 6.17 0.46
C ALA A 67 -2.25 6.76 0.71
N ILE A 68 -1.43 6.09 1.54
CA ILE A 68 -0.05 6.49 1.80
C ILE A 68 0.77 6.54 0.51
N ILE A 69 0.73 5.48 -0.30
CA ILE A 69 1.51 5.44 -1.55
C ILE A 69 1.02 6.51 -2.53
N ALA A 70 -0.30 6.71 -2.66
CA ALA A 70 -0.87 7.74 -3.53
C ALA A 70 -0.39 9.14 -3.13
N THR A 71 -0.47 9.50 -1.84
CA THR A 71 0.03 10.79 -1.34
C THR A 71 1.52 10.95 -1.59
N LEU A 72 2.33 9.91 -1.34
CA LEU A 72 3.77 9.95 -1.58
C LEU A 72 4.14 10.10 -3.07
N LEU A 73 3.28 9.66 -3.99
CA LEU A 73 3.46 9.84 -5.42
C LEU A 73 3.05 11.25 -5.88
N ASP A 74 1.95 11.77 -5.35
CA ASP A 74 1.43 13.09 -5.72
C ASP A 74 2.27 14.24 -5.15
N GLU A 75 2.79 14.08 -3.93
CA GLU A 75 3.56 15.12 -3.22
C GLU A 75 5.08 14.85 -3.24
N TYR A 76 5.55 13.97 -4.13
CA TYR A 76 6.95 13.52 -4.13
C TYR A 76 7.96 14.69 -4.08
N ASP A 77 7.80 15.66 -4.98
CA ASP A 77 8.71 16.80 -5.08
C ASP A 77 8.59 17.73 -3.86
N GLY A 78 7.41 17.84 -3.24
CA GLY A 78 7.19 18.66 -2.04
C GLY A 78 7.73 18.02 -0.75
N ILE A 79 7.90 16.70 -0.72
CA ILE A 79 8.38 15.95 0.46
C ILE A 79 9.89 15.69 0.38
N PHE A 80 10.42 15.43 -0.83
CA PHE A 80 11.76 14.88 -1.01
C PHE A 80 12.75 15.74 -1.79
N GLU A 81 12.34 16.86 -2.40
CA GLU A 81 13.23 17.86 -3.00
C GLU A 81 13.20 19.19 -2.23
#